data_AF-A0A2H0VI57-F1
#
_entry.id   AF-A0A2H0VI57-F1
#
_cell.length_a   1.000
_cell.length_b   1.000
_cell.length_c   1.000
_cell.angle_alpha   90.00
_cell.angle_beta   90.00
_cell.angle_gamma   90.00
#
_symmetry.space_group_name_H-M   'P 1'
#
loop_
_entity.id
_entity.type
_entity.pdbx_description
1 polymer ?
#
loop_
_entity_poly.entity_id
_entity_poly.type
_entity_poly.pdbx_seq_one_letter_code
_entity_poly.pdbx_strand_id
1 'polypeptide(L)'
;ARITALMVQAVEQGEAKWAAPKGYVVAGKTGTAQIAVEGHYDREKTTASFVGFAPADNPRFVMIVKLSEPQSSQWAAETAAPLWFEIAKKLLA
;
A
#
# COMPACT_ATOMS: atom_id res chain seq x y z
N ALA A 1 11.13 15.51 -4.33
CA ALA A 1 11.99 14.95 -5.39
C ALA A 1 12.70 13.65 -4.95
N ARG A 2 13.74 13.69 -4.10
CA ARG A 2 14.52 12.49 -3.74
C ARG A 2 13.71 11.39 -3.04
N ILE A 3 12.92 11.73 -2.01
CA ILE A 3 12.10 10.76 -1.28
C ILE A 3 10.98 10.20 -2.16
N THR A 4 10.35 11.06 -2.97
CA THR A 4 9.35 10.64 -3.96
C THR A 4 9.91 9.56 -4.89
N ALA A 5 11.12 9.75 -5.42
CA ALA A 5 11.75 8.75 -6.29
C ALA A 5 11.99 7.41 -5.56
N LEU A 6 12.41 7.43 -4.29
CA LEU A 6 12.56 6.22 -3.48
C LEU A 6 11.22 5.51 -3.26
N MET A 7 10.14 6.27 -3.05
CA MET A 7 8.80 5.72 -2.89
C MET A 7 8.22 5.17 -4.20
N VAL A 8 8.55 5.78 -5.35
CA VAL A 8 8.21 5.23 -6.67
C VAL A 8 8.94 3.91 -6.87
N GLN A 9 10.25 3.86 -6.60
CA GLN A 9 11.03 2.63 -6.70
C GLN A 9 10.50 1.53 -5.75
N ALA A 10 10.04 1.90 -4.56
CA ALA A 10 9.42 0.96 -3.62
C ALA A 10 8.14 0.31 -4.17
N VAL A 11 7.38 1.03 -5.02
CA VAL A 11 6.19 0.48 -5.70
C VAL A 11 6.62 -0.38 -6.90
N GLU A 12 7.50 0.12 -7.75
CA GLU A 12 7.91 -0.54 -9.00
C GLU A 12 8.71 -1.83 -8.76
N GLN A 13 9.52 -1.88 -7.70
CA GLN A 13 10.35 -3.03 -7.34
C GLN A 13 9.78 -3.84 -6.18
N GLY A 14 8.68 -3.38 -5.57
CA GLY A 14 8.07 -4.02 -4.41
C GLY A 14 7.26 -5.27 -4.75
N GLU A 15 6.88 -6.00 -3.70
CA GLU A 15 6.12 -7.26 -3.81
C GLU A 15 4.74 -7.09 -4.44
N ALA A 16 4.14 -5.90 -4.31
CA ALA A 16 2.83 -5.56 -4.86
C ALA A 16 2.87 -4.97 -6.29
N LYS A 17 4.03 -4.94 -6.94
CA LYS A 17 4.23 -4.26 -8.24
C LYS A 17 3.28 -4.75 -9.35
N TRP A 18 2.82 -6.00 -9.26
CA TRP A 18 1.90 -6.61 -10.22
C TRP A 18 0.52 -5.93 -10.25
N ALA A 19 0.13 -5.26 -9.17
CA ALA A 19 -1.16 -4.56 -9.07
C ALA A 19 -1.09 -3.08 -9.45
N ALA A 20 0.12 -2.52 -9.64
CA ALA A 20 0.32 -1.10 -9.91
C ALA A 20 -0.40 -0.65 -11.21
N PRO A 21 -1.07 0.52 -11.21
CA PRO A 21 -1.80 1.01 -12.36
C PRO A 21 -0.87 1.34 -13.53
N LYS A 22 -1.15 0.76 -14.71
CA LYS A 22 -0.42 1.11 -15.94
C LYS A 22 -0.73 2.56 -16.32
N GLY A 23 0.30 3.29 -16.76
CA GLY A 23 0.18 4.67 -17.24
C GLY A 23 0.26 5.76 -16.17
N TYR A 24 0.32 5.39 -14.89
CA TYR A 24 0.46 6.34 -13.78
C TYR A 24 1.65 6.00 -12.90
N VAL A 25 2.42 7.03 -12.52
CA VAL A 25 3.52 6.89 -11.57
C VAL A 25 2.97 7.05 -10.16
N VAL A 26 3.14 6.02 -9.32
CA VAL A 26 2.65 5.99 -7.93
C VAL A 26 3.84 6.00 -6.98
N ALA A 27 3.81 6.88 -5.98
CA ALA A 27 4.72 6.84 -4.85
C ALA A 27 3.98 6.26 -3.64
N GLY A 28 4.49 5.19 -3.04
CA GLY A 28 3.81 4.57 -1.90
C GLY A 28 4.65 3.57 -1.14
N LYS A 29 4.05 3.02 -0.08
CA LYS A 29 4.68 2.03 0.78
C LYS A 29 3.66 1.09 1.41
N THR A 30 3.99 -0.19 1.43
CA THR A 30 3.30 -1.23 2.20
C THR A 30 3.73 -1.20 3.66
N GLY A 31 2.82 -1.57 4.56
CA GLY A 31 3.11 -1.82 5.96
C GLY A 31 2.27 -2.98 6.48
N THR A 32 2.92 -3.96 7.10
CA THR A 32 2.27 -5.07 7.81
C THR A 32 2.77 -5.05 9.24
N ALA A 33 1.86 -4.90 10.20
CA ALA A 33 2.19 -4.85 11.62
C ALA A 33 1.37 -5.88 12.39
N GLN A 34 2.01 -6.65 13.28
CA GLN A 34 1.30 -7.56 14.17
C GLN A 34 0.46 -6.77 15.18
N ILE A 35 -0.73 -7.29 15.51
CA ILE A 35 -1.64 -6.66 16.45
C ILE A 35 -1.22 -7.03 17.88
N ALA A 36 -1.14 -6.02 18.75
CA ALA A 36 -0.89 -6.25 20.17
C ALA A 36 -2.18 -6.71 20.86
N VAL A 37 -2.11 -7.85 21.55
CA VAL A 37 -3.18 -8.43 22.36
C VAL A 37 -2.59 -8.66 23.75
N GLU A 38 -3.19 -8.11 24.80
CA GLU A 38 -2.79 -8.37 26.20
C GLU A 38 -1.27 -8.30 26.45
N GLY A 39 -0.60 -7.27 25.95
CA GLY A 39 0.83 -7.03 26.17
C GLY A 39 1.80 -7.86 25.33
N HIS A 40 1.33 -8.68 24.39
CA HIS A 40 2.16 -9.41 23.43
C HIS A 40 1.65 -9.22 21.99
N TYR A 41 2.49 -9.53 21.00
CA TYR A 41 2.08 -9.49 19.60
C TYR A 41 1.51 -10.84 19.17
N ASP A 42 0.29 -10.82 18.65
CA ASP A 42 -0.33 -11.99 18.04
C ASP A 42 0.32 -12.24 16.67
N ARG A 43 0.78 -13.48 16.44
CA ARG A 43 1.51 -13.86 15.23
C ARG A 43 0.62 -14.04 14.01
N GLU A 44 -0.66 -14.28 14.22
CA GLU A 44 -1.64 -14.55 13.17
C GLU A 44 -2.45 -13.30 12.84
N LYS A 45 -2.54 -12.34 13.77
CA LYS A 45 -3.28 -11.09 13.58
C LYS A 45 -2.38 -9.96 13.12
N THR A 46 -2.72 -9.41 11.96
CA THR A 46 -2.00 -8.26 11.41
C THR A 46 -2.93 -7.11 11.07
N THR A 47 -2.39 -5.91 11.13
CA THR A 47 -2.88 -4.75 10.39
C THR A 47 -2.08 -4.66 9.09
N ALA A 48 -2.76 -4.84 7.96
CA ALA A 48 -2.21 -4.65 6.64
C ALA A 48 -2.55 -3.25 6.13
N SER A 49 -1.57 -2.54 5.57
CA SER A 49 -1.76 -1.16 5.13
C SER A 49 -0.94 -0.81 3.89
N PHE A 50 -1.47 0.13 3.11
CA PHE A 50 -0.73 0.80 2.06
C PHE A 50 -1.04 2.29 2.11
N VAL A 51 0.02 3.11 2.08
CA VAL A 51 -0.08 4.57 1.96
C VAL A 51 0.62 5.02 0.70
N GLY A 52 0.02 5.95 -0.03
CA GLY A 52 0.61 6.48 -1.25
C GLY A 52 -0.09 7.72 -1.77
N PHE A 53 0.50 8.31 -2.80
CA PHE A 53 -0.03 9.45 -3.53
C PHE A 53 0.25 9.30 -5.03
N ALA A 54 -0.62 9.87 -5.85
CA ALA A 54 -0.51 9.81 -7.31
C ALA A 54 -1.19 11.02 -8.01
N PRO A 55 -0.77 11.38 -9.23
CA PRO A 55 0.51 11.02 -9.86
C PRO A 55 1.73 11.50 -9.04
N ALA A 56 2.85 10.78 -9.05
CA ALA A 56 3.96 11.07 -8.14
C ALA A 56 4.68 12.41 -8.42
N ASP A 57 4.64 12.86 -9.68
CA ASP A 57 5.24 14.11 -10.16
C ASP A 57 4.37 15.35 -9.87
N ASN A 58 3.05 15.21 -9.96
CA ASN A 58 2.08 16.24 -9.58
C ASN A 58 0.91 15.62 -8.78
N PRO A 59 1.10 15.39 -7.46
CA PRO A 59 0.14 14.66 -6.64
C PRO A 59 -1.22 15.32 -6.58
N ARG A 60 -2.27 14.58 -6.96
CA ARG A 60 -3.67 15.05 -6.89
C ARG A 60 -4.40 14.53 -5.67
N PHE A 61 -3.94 13.42 -5.10
CA PHE A 61 -4.46 12.83 -3.87
C PHE A 61 -3.39 12.08 -3.10
N VAL A 62 -3.63 11.95 -1.79
CA VAL A 62 -2.97 11.01 -0.89
C VAL A 62 -4.05 10.10 -0.30
N MET A 63 -3.73 8.82 -0.15
CA MET A 63 -4.67 7.85 0.37
C MET A 63 -3.95 6.81 1.23
N ILE A 64 -4.60 6.40 2.31
CA ILE A 64 -4.23 5.23 3.09
C ILE A 64 -5.37 4.21 3.03
N VAL A 65 -5.01 2.95 2.76
CA VAL A 65 -5.89 1.80 2.96
C VAL A 65 -5.34 1.01 4.14
N LYS A 66 -6.19 0.72 5.12
CA LYS A 66 -5.87 -0.08 6.30
C LYS A 66 -6.91 -1.19 6.44
N LEU A 67 -6.45 -2.42 6.58
CA LEU A 67 -7.25 -3.60 6.84
C LEU A 67 -6.83 -4.18 8.18
N SER A 68 -7.78 -4.32 9.10
CA SER A 68 -7.57 -4.99 10.39
C SER A 68 -7.93 -6.47 10.24
N GLU A 69 -7.02 -7.36 10.66
CA GLU A 69 -7.20 -8.83 10.63
C GLU A 69 -7.72 -9.34 9.27
N PRO A 70 -7.07 -8.99 8.14
CA PRO A 70 -7.50 -9.47 6.83
C PRO A 70 -7.44 -11.01 6.75
N GLN A 71 -8.51 -11.61 6.23
CA GLN A 71 -8.68 -13.06 6.22
C GLN A 71 -8.08 -13.74 4.98
N SER A 72 -7.91 -13.01 3.87
CA SER A 72 -7.37 -13.57 2.62
C SER A 72 -5.85 -13.70 2.63
N SER A 73 -5.15 -12.83 3.37
CA SER A 73 -3.71 -12.90 3.64
C SER A 73 -3.33 -11.85 4.69
N GLN A 74 -2.33 -12.16 5.53
CA GLN A 74 -1.76 -11.22 6.49
C GLN A 74 -0.88 -10.13 5.83
N TRP A 75 -0.46 -10.31 4.58
CA TRP A 75 0.50 -9.42 3.94
C TRP A 75 -0.20 -8.26 3.23
N ALA A 76 0.23 -7.03 3.51
CA ALA A 76 -0.27 -5.84 2.82
C ALA A 76 -0.03 -5.86 1.31
N ALA A 77 1.03 -6.52 0.85
CA ALA A 77 1.33 -6.67 -0.57
C ALA A 77 0.26 -7.48 -1.34
N GLU A 78 -0.46 -8.36 -0.63
CA GLU A 78 -1.48 -9.24 -1.18
C GLU A 78 -2.91 -8.73 -0.91
N THR A 79 -3.07 -7.72 -0.05
CA THR A 79 -4.38 -7.21 0.40
C THR A 79 -4.54 -5.70 0.22
N ALA A 80 -3.99 -4.91 1.14
CA ALA A 80 -4.18 -3.46 1.18
C ALA A 80 -3.61 -2.74 -0.04
N ALA A 81 -2.48 -3.21 -0.59
CA ALA A 81 -1.85 -2.59 -1.77
C ALA A 81 -2.69 -2.79 -3.05
N PRO A 82 -3.10 -4.02 -3.43
CA PRO A 82 -4.02 -4.21 -4.56
C PRO A 82 -5.30 -3.39 -4.44
N LEU A 83 -5.92 -3.35 -3.25
CA LEU A 83 -7.11 -2.54 -3.02
C LEU A 83 -6.84 -1.04 -3.22
N TRP A 84 -5.72 -0.54 -2.71
CA TRP A 84 -5.31 0.85 -2.93
C TRP A 84 -5.15 1.16 -4.42
N PHE A 85 -4.51 0.28 -5.20
CA PHE A 85 -4.31 0.49 -6.63
C PHE A 85 -5.62 0.46 -7.42
N GLU A 86 -6.57 -0.42 -7.07
CA GLU A 86 -7.89 -0.45 -7.70
C GLU A 86 -8.68 0.85 -7.45
N ILE A 87 -8.62 1.40 -6.24
CA ILE A 87 -9.25 2.69 -5.94
C ILE A 87 -8.53 3.81 -6.69
N ALA A 88 -7.19 3.83 -6.68
CA ALA A 88 -6.39 4.83 -7.37
C ALA A 88 -6.68 4.88 -8.89
N LYS A 89 -6.84 3.72 -9.55
CA LYS A 89 -7.24 3.65 -10.97
C LYS A 89 -8.53 4.43 -11.24
N LYS A 90 -9.52 4.32 -10.35
CA LYS A 90 -10.80 5.03 -10.47
C LYS A 90 -10.70 6.53 -10.21
N LEU A 91 -9.77 6.94 -9.36
CA LEU A 91 -9.51 8.36 -9.07
C LEU A 91 -8.69 9.07 -10.16
N LEU A 92 -7.93 8.29 -10.94
CA LEU A 92 -7.05 8.78 -12.01
C LEU A 92 -7.70 8.74 -13.39
N ALA A 93 -8.74 7.91 -13.58
CA ALA A 93 -9.60 7.92 -14.76
C ALA A 93 -10.38 9.23 -14.88
#